data_AF-A0A9D2RUP6-F1
#
_entry.id   AF-A0A9D2RUP6-F1
#
_cell.length_a   1.000
_cell.length_b   1.000
_cell.length_c   1.000
_cell.angle_alpha   90.00
_cell.angle_beta   90.00
_cell.angle_gamma   90.00
#
_symmetry.space_group_name_H-M   'P 1'
#
loop_
_entity.id
_entity.type
_entity.pdbx_description
1 polymer ?
#
loop_
_entity_poly.entity_id
_entity_poly.type
_entity_poly.pdbx_seq_one_letter_code
_entity_poly.pdbx_strand_id
1 'polypeptide(L)'
;MNLWIILFLVISALAAIRLLSATEHPVRTAFSVMASGCLSLLVVGLTSQYTGVTLATNGYTAAFSALYGIPGVISLLAANLILGL
;
A
#
# COMPACT_ATOMS: atom_id res chain seq x y z
N MET A 1 -18.44 -6.79 -5.63
CA MET A 1 -16.97 -6.77 -5.59
C MET A 1 -16.46 -7.24 -6.96
N ASN A 2 -15.82 -6.38 -7.75
CA ASN A 2 -15.47 -6.68 -9.14
C ASN A 2 -14.36 -7.73 -9.24
N LEU A 3 -14.55 -8.76 -10.08
CA LEU A 3 -13.58 -9.85 -10.32
C LEU A 3 -12.16 -9.32 -10.63
N TRP A 4 -12.09 -8.24 -11.39
CA TRP A 4 -10.85 -7.56 -11.77
C TRP A 4 -10.01 -7.08 -10.58
N ILE A 5 -10.68 -6.59 -9.53
CA ILE A 5 -10.00 -6.09 -8.32
C ILE A 5 -9.38 -7.25 -7.56
N ILE A 6 -10.09 -8.38 -7.47
CA ILE A 6 -9.59 -9.59 -6.80
C ILE A 6 -8.37 -10.14 -7.52
N LEU A 7 -8.44 -10.26 -8.86
CA LEU A 7 -7.30 -10.71 -9.67
C LEU A 7 -6.07 -9.81 -9.48
N PHE A 8 -6.25 -8.49 -9.52
CA PHE A 8 -5.17 -7.54 -9.29
C PHE A 8 -4.54 -7.71 -7.90
N LEU A 9 -5.37 -7.85 -6.85
CA LEU A 9 -4.90 -8.07 -5.49
C LEU A 9 -4.07 -9.35 -5.37
N VAL A 10 -4.57 -10.47 -5.91
CA VAL A 10 -3.89 -11.77 -5.86
C VAL A 10 -2.55 -11.72 -6.59
N ILE A 11 -2.49 -11.14 -7.79
CA ILE A 11 -1.25 -10.99 -8.56
C ILE A 11 -0.26 -10.10 -7.79
N SER A 12 -0.73 -8.99 -7.23
CA SER A 12 0.10 -8.07 -6.46
C SER A 12 0.67 -8.72 -5.19
N ALA A 13 -0.11 -9.57 -4.52
CA ALA A 13 0.32 -10.30 -3.33
C ALA A 13 1.37 -11.37 -3.69
N LEU A 14 1.18 -12.10 -4.79
CA LEU A 14 2.18 -13.07 -5.27
C LEU A 14 3.50 -12.40 -5.65
N ALA A 15 3.46 -11.24 -6.30
CA ALA A 15 4.65 -10.45 -6.61
C ALA A 15 5.39 -10.00 -5.34
N ALA A 16 4.66 -9.50 -4.33
CA ALA A 16 5.22 -9.13 -3.03
C ALA A 16 5.87 -10.35 -2.34
N ILE A 17 5.19 -11.50 -2.31
CA ILE A 17 5.74 -12.74 -1.73
C ILE A 17 7.04 -13.15 -2.43
N ARG A 18 7.10 -13.06 -3.77
CA ARG A 18 8.32 -13.36 -4.53
C ARG A 18 9.47 -12.43 -4.15
N LEU A 19 9.22 -11.12 -4.08
CA LEU A 19 10.20 -10.12 -3.65
C LEU A 19 10.72 -10.39 -2.23
N LEU A 20 9.83 -10.70 -1.30
CA LEU A 20 10.22 -11.02 0.08
C LEU A 20 10.99 -12.33 0.18
N SER A 21 10.61 -13.35 -0.60
CA SER A 21 11.29 -14.66 -0.60
C SER A 21 12.74 -14.58 -1.10
N ALA A 22 13.10 -13.51 -1.80
CA ALA A 22 14.48 -13.24 -2.23
C ALA A 22 15.36 -12.61 -1.12
N THR A 23 14.80 -12.32 0.06
CA THR A 23 15.53 -11.70 1.18
C THR A 23 15.97 -12.73 2.21
N GLU A 24 17.08 -12.46 2.93
CA GLU A 24 17.61 -13.37 3.96
C GLU A 24 16.66 -13.57 5.16
N HIS A 25 15.80 -12.58 5.44
CA HIS A 25 14.88 -12.59 6.59
C HIS A 25 13.45 -12.20 6.20
N PRO A 26 12.74 -13.06 5.44
CA PRO A 26 11.48 -12.71 4.80
C PRO A 26 10.39 -12.24 5.78
N VAL A 27 10.27 -12.88 6.95
CA VAL A 27 9.24 -12.53 7.95
C VAL A 27 9.53 -11.17 8.60
N ARG A 28 10.80 -10.89 8.93
CA ARG A 28 11.19 -9.61 9.53
C ARG A 28 11.04 -8.47 8.53
N THR A 29 11.43 -8.71 7.27
CA THR A 29 11.22 -7.77 6.17
C THR A 29 9.72 -7.51 5.95
N ALA A 30 8.89 -8.56 5.94
CA ALA A 30 7.43 -8.42 5.82
C ALA A 30 6.85 -7.51 6.88
N PHE A 31 7.20 -7.77 8.15
CA PHE A 31 6.69 -6.99 9.26
C PHE A 31 7.12 -5.52 9.17
N SER A 32 8.38 -5.27 8.81
CA SER A 32 8.89 -3.90 8.63
C SER A 32 8.20 -3.18 7.48
N VAL A 33 7.96 -3.86 6.35
CA VAL A 33 7.25 -3.31 5.19
C VAL A 33 5.80 -2.99 5.55
N MET A 34 5.08 -3.94 6.17
CA MET A 34 3.70 -3.74 6.60
C MET A 34 3.56 -2.60 7.60
N ALA A 35 4.40 -2.57 8.62
CA ALA A 35 4.39 -1.53 9.64
C ALA A 35 4.69 -0.16 9.03
N SER A 36 5.75 -0.06 8.20
CA SER A 36 6.12 1.20 7.54
C SER A 36 5.02 1.71 6.60
N GLY A 37 4.35 0.83 5.85
CA GLY A 37 3.25 1.18 4.98
C GLY A 37 2.01 1.67 5.74
N CYS A 38 1.62 0.96 6.80
CA CYS A 38 0.49 1.38 7.64
C CYS A 38 0.78 2.73 8.32
N LEU A 39 1.98 2.90 8.88
CA LEU A 39 2.40 4.17 9.50
C LEU A 39 2.42 5.30 8.48
N SER A 40 2.92 5.06 7.27
CA SER A 40 2.96 6.07 6.22
C SER A 40 1.56 6.47 5.77
N LEU A 41 0.65 5.50 5.63
CA LEU A 41 -0.75 5.79 5.28
C LEU A 41 -1.45 6.59 6.38
N LEU A 42 -1.13 6.32 7.65
CA LEU A 42 -1.61 7.10 8.79
C LEU A 42 -1.06 8.53 8.76
N VAL A 43 0.25 8.69 8.50
CA VAL A 43 0.88 10.02 8.36
C VAL A 43 0.23 10.83 7.24
N VAL A 44 -0.02 10.21 6.08
CA VAL A 44 -0.75 10.86 4.98
C VAL A 44 -2.13 11.30 5.44
N GLY A 45 -2.86 10.44 6.15
CA GLY A 45 -4.16 10.78 6.74
C GLY A 45 -4.10 11.98 7.68
N LEU A 46 -3.12 12.04 8.59
CA LEU A 46 -2.94 13.17 9.51
C LEU A 46 -2.53 14.46 8.81
N THR A 47 -1.75 14.35 7.72
CA THR A 47 -1.24 15.49 6.96
C THR A 47 -2.27 16.00 5.93
N SER A 48 -3.33 15.24 5.65
CA SER A 48 -4.36 15.58 4.67
C SER A 48 -5.01 16.95 4.91
N GLN A 49 -5.13 17.38 6.17
CA GLN A 49 -5.64 18.71 6.54
C GLN A 49 -4.73 19.87 6.08
N TYR A 50 -3.44 19.60 5.91
CA TYR A 50 -2.44 20.59 5.49
C TYR A 50 -2.17 20.54 3.98
N THR A 51 -2.26 19.35 3.37
CA THR A 51 -1.99 19.15 1.94
C THR A 51 -3.23 19.26 1.07
N GLY A 52 -4.43 19.11 1.64
CA GLY A 52 -5.68 18.97 0.89
C GLY A 52 -5.80 17.64 0.14
N VAL A 53 -4.81 16.75 0.27
CA VAL A 53 -4.78 15.45 -0.42
C VAL A 53 -5.21 14.37 0.55
N THR A 54 -6.38 13.79 0.29
CA THR A 54 -6.94 12.69 1.08
C THR A 54 -6.88 11.39 0.31
N LEU A 55 -6.28 10.36 0.89
CA LEU A 55 -6.43 8.98 0.41
C LEU A 55 -7.66 8.35 1.05
N ALA A 56 -8.50 7.71 0.24
CA ALA A 56 -9.60 6.91 0.73
C ALA A 56 -9.08 5.79 1.66
N THR A 57 -9.36 5.86 2.96
CA THR A 57 -9.00 4.83 3.93
C THR A 57 -10.02 3.70 3.86
N ASN A 58 -9.76 2.72 2.99
CA ASN A 58 -10.60 1.54 2.83
C ASN A 58 -9.74 0.27 2.93
N GLY A 59 -10.39 -0.90 2.95
CA GLY A 59 -9.68 -2.17 3.05
C GLY A 59 -8.63 -2.40 1.96
N TYR A 60 -8.81 -1.80 0.77
CA TYR A 60 -7.87 -1.94 -0.35
C TYR A 60 -6.63 -1.08 -0.16
N THR A 61 -6.79 0.19 0.20
CA THR A 61 -5.63 1.08 0.41
C THR A 61 -4.80 0.63 1.61
N ALA A 62 -5.45 0.14 2.67
CA ALA A 62 -4.77 -0.47 3.80
C ALA A 62 -4.00 -1.75 3.39
N ALA A 63 -4.64 -2.67 2.67
CA ALA A 63 -3.99 -3.91 2.23
C ALA A 63 -2.82 -3.66 1.26
N PHE A 64 -3.00 -2.76 0.29
CA PHE A 64 -1.98 -2.43 -0.70
C PHE A 64 -0.76 -1.75 -0.05
N SER A 65 -1.01 -0.87 0.92
CA SER A 65 0.05 -0.19 1.68
C SER A 65 0.77 -1.14 2.62
N ALA A 66 0.06 -2.10 3.21
CA ALA A 66 0.72 -3.14 4.01
C ALA A 66 1.58 -4.06 3.13
N LEU A 67 1.12 -4.42 1.93
CA LEU A 67 1.84 -5.31 1.02
C LEU A 67 3.12 -4.68 0.43
N TYR A 68 3.05 -3.40 0.06
CA TYR A 68 4.15 -2.71 -0.62
C TYR A 68 4.88 -1.69 0.25
N GLY A 69 4.42 -1.44 1.48
CA GLY A 69 5.03 -0.47 2.39
C GLY A 69 4.92 0.97 1.88
N ILE A 70 5.96 1.77 2.19
CA ILE A 70 6.11 3.16 1.75
C ILE A 70 5.92 3.33 0.23
N PRO A 71 6.59 2.56 -0.67
CA PRO A 71 6.39 2.74 -2.10
C PRO A 71 4.95 2.43 -2.54
N GLY A 72 4.24 1.54 -1.84
CA GLY A 72 2.81 1.32 -2.03
C GLY A 72 1.98 2.56 -1.74
N VAL A 73 2.22 3.22 -0.60
CA VAL A 73 1.53 4.47 -0.23
C VAL A 73 1.83 5.58 -1.23
N ILE A 74 3.08 5.72 -1.68
CA ILE A 74 3.47 6.70 -2.70
C ILE A 74 2.73 6.43 -4.02
N SER A 75 2.62 5.17 -4.44
CA SER A 75 1.92 4.82 -5.67
C SER A 75 0.42 5.14 -5.60
N LEU A 76 -0.21 4.92 -4.45
CA LEU A 76 -1.61 5.30 -4.21
C LEU A 76 -1.78 6.82 -4.23
N LEU A 77 -0.85 7.56 -3.63
CA LEU A 77 -0.86 9.02 -3.63
C LEU A 77 -0.69 9.57 -5.05
N ALA A 78 0.24 9.01 -5.82
CA ALA A 78 0.44 9.37 -7.21
C ALA A 78 -0.80 9.05 -8.06
N ALA A 79 -1.41 7.89 -7.87
CA ALA A 79 -2.64 7.51 -8.56
C ALA A 79 -3.80 8.47 -8.22
N ASN A 80 -3.97 8.83 -6.95
CA ASN A 80 -4.96 9.79 -6.49
C ASN A 80 -4.74 11.18 -7.11
N LEU A 81 -3.49 11.66 -7.19
CA LEU A 81 -3.14 12.93 -7.82
C LEU A 81 -3.32 12.95 -9.33
N ILE A 82 -2.97 11.86 -10.03
CA ILE A 82 -3.04 11.76 -11.49
C ILE A 82 -4.48 11.50 -11.97
N LEU A 83 -5.19 10.61 -11.28
CA LEU A 83 -6.52 10.15 -11.69
C LEU A 83 -7.66 10.91 -11.01
N GLY A 84 -7.37 11.72 -9.99
CA GLY A 84 -8.37 12.49 -9.25
C GLY A 84 -9.39 11.64 -8.50
N LEU A 85 -8.97 10.45 -8.04
CA LEU A 85 -9.82 9.47 -7.34
C LEU A 85 -10.05 9.82 -5.87
#